data_AF-A0A7V2TSE2-F1
#
_entry.id   AF-A0A7V2TSE2-F1
#
_cell.length_a   1.000
_cell.length_b   1.000
_cell.length_c   1.000
_cell.angle_alpha   90.00
_cell.angle_beta   90.00
_cell.angle_gamma   90.00
#
_symmetry.space_group_name_H-M   'P 1'
#
loop_
_entity.id
_entity.type
_entity.pdbx_description
1 polymer ?
#
loop_
_entity_poly.entity_id
_entity_poly.type
_entity_poly.pdbx_seq_one_letter_code
_entity_poly.pdbx_strand_id
1 'polypeptide(L)'
;VPSSPPCQELILNLTPDDLAAADALLAEHGVNPGQHMVVCMQLGASERIKRWSEERFSELARLLRAQYDARIFLVGVSSEAPLGEAFARMAPDTAVPLFGKTSLPQLAALLSRSRFLVTNDTGTMHIAAAVKCPVALVSVGPVHYRETGPFGEGHCAVEWRRPWAGRSDISRAWEEERSLLQPSQVARAIELLLSGAQNFTPDRQIPEDQELAQVDIHVTRFAPDGCLEYYPAIRRPMSELDFLRVAYRAMWLDYFSEGGMSPSREEESLRAFVSFYEVPSPEELDRWFQTHRQSFQEMADLASRGKALSERLIAHLERRGSMIEARDMVRELTRLDESIRVFSEIHHGCRPLVTMARFERDNLEGMDPLPLARSTRDIYGAMVERCMLMGDKINRLSALLNPAQSA
;
A
#
# COMPACT_ATOMS: atom_id res chain seq x y z
N VAL A 1 -11.28 22.65 -3.52
CA VAL A 1 -10.10 22.14 -2.75
C VAL A 1 -9.86 22.92 -1.45
N PRO A 2 -9.64 22.29 -0.28
CA PRO A 2 -9.22 23.00 0.94
C PRO A 2 -7.86 23.69 0.74
N SER A 3 -7.71 24.91 1.27
CA SER A 3 -6.54 25.78 1.06
C SER A 3 -5.29 25.41 1.86
N SER A 4 -5.39 24.43 2.74
CA SER A 4 -4.29 23.98 3.60
C SER A 4 -3.48 22.88 2.92
N PRO A 5 -2.15 22.82 3.15
CA PRO A 5 -1.36 21.68 2.68
C PRO A 5 -1.92 20.38 3.26
N PRO A 6 -1.87 19.26 2.52
CA PRO A 6 -2.32 17.97 3.02
C PRO A 6 -1.56 17.60 4.30
N CYS A 7 -2.26 16.99 5.25
CA CYS A 7 -1.65 16.56 6.51
C CYS A 7 -0.61 15.47 6.23
N GLN A 8 0.62 15.69 6.69
CA GLN A 8 1.75 14.75 6.49
C GLN A 8 2.10 13.97 7.77
N GLU A 9 1.32 14.13 8.82
CA GLU A 9 1.54 13.42 10.07
C GLU A 9 0.21 13.00 10.71
N LEU A 10 0.24 11.88 11.41
CA LEU A 10 -0.76 11.56 12.44
C LEU A 10 -0.27 12.18 13.74
N ILE A 11 -1.18 12.72 14.56
CA ILE A 11 -0.83 13.36 15.82
C ILE A 11 -1.68 12.77 16.94
N LEU A 12 -1.02 12.23 17.96
CA LEU A 12 -1.62 11.91 19.24
C LEU A 12 -0.86 12.66 20.33
N ASN A 13 -1.49 13.68 20.91
CA ASN A 13 -0.88 14.51 21.95
C ASN A 13 -0.79 13.74 23.28
N LEU A 14 0.39 13.77 23.89
CA LEU A 14 0.67 13.16 25.18
C LEU A 14 0.73 14.24 26.27
N THR A 15 0.16 13.96 27.43
CA THR A 15 0.27 14.83 28.60
C THR A 15 1.56 14.53 29.37
N PRO A 16 2.02 15.45 30.25
CA PRO A 16 3.13 15.18 31.16
C PRO A 16 2.90 13.93 32.05
N ASP A 17 1.65 13.68 32.45
CA ASP A 17 1.29 12.51 33.27
C ASP A 17 1.43 11.19 32.49
N ASP A 18 1.07 11.19 31.20
CA ASP A 18 1.27 10.03 30.33
C ASP A 18 2.76 9.67 30.21
N LEU A 19 3.60 10.69 29.99
CA LEU A 19 5.05 10.53 29.90
C LEU A 19 5.65 10.05 31.23
N ALA A 20 5.22 10.63 32.36
CA ALA A 20 5.67 10.20 33.68
C ALA A 20 5.27 8.75 33.98
N ALA A 21 4.07 8.32 33.57
CA ALA A 21 3.63 6.94 33.73
C ALA A 21 4.49 5.97 32.90
N ALA A 22 4.85 6.32 31.66
CA ALA A 22 5.76 5.52 30.85
C ALA A 22 7.17 5.46 31.45
N ASP A 23 7.70 6.58 31.93
CA ASP A 23 9.02 6.64 32.56
C ASP A 23 9.07 5.81 33.86
N ALA A 24 8.00 5.85 34.66
CA ALA A 24 7.86 5.01 35.85
C ALA A 24 7.80 3.51 35.51
N LEU A 25 7.03 3.13 34.48
CA LEU A 25 6.94 1.75 34.00
C LEU A 25 8.30 1.21 33.52
N LEU A 26 9.07 2.04 32.79
CA LEU A 26 10.42 1.69 32.36
C LEU A 26 11.36 1.53 33.57
N ALA A 27 11.29 2.46 34.54
CA ALA A 27 12.12 2.44 35.74
C ALA A 27 11.84 1.22 36.64
N GLU A 28 10.59 0.77 36.74
CA GLU A 28 10.21 -0.48 37.45
C GLU A 28 11.00 -1.69 36.93
N HIS A 29 11.33 -1.68 35.64
CA HIS A 29 12.09 -2.74 34.97
C HIS A 29 13.58 -2.41 34.81
N GLY A 30 14.07 -1.38 35.50
CA GLY A 30 15.48 -0.95 35.45
C GLY A 30 15.91 -0.36 34.11
N VAL A 31 14.95 0.18 33.32
CA VAL A 31 15.21 0.71 31.98
C VAL A 31 15.21 2.24 32.00
N ASN A 32 16.29 2.85 31.52
CA ASN A 32 16.38 4.29 31.26
C ASN A 32 16.39 4.54 29.73
N PRO A 33 15.37 5.22 29.16
CA PRO A 33 15.30 5.45 27.71
C PRO A 33 16.40 6.35 27.15
N GLY A 34 17.13 7.10 28.00
CA GLY A 34 18.31 7.87 27.60
C GLY A 34 19.61 7.06 27.54
N GLN A 35 19.62 5.84 28.08
CA GLN A 35 20.81 4.96 28.14
C GLN A 35 20.61 3.63 27.42
N HIS A 36 19.37 3.16 27.34
CA HIS A 36 19.02 1.88 26.74
C HIS A 36 18.19 2.05 25.48
N MET A 37 18.39 1.15 24.51
CA MET A 37 17.53 1.07 23.33
C MET A 37 16.20 0.38 23.70
N VAL A 38 15.16 1.17 23.97
CA VAL A 38 13.82 0.64 24.25
C VAL A 38 13.16 0.20 22.94
N VAL A 39 12.65 -1.03 22.88
CA VAL A 39 11.94 -1.58 21.71
C VAL A 39 10.61 -2.14 22.16
N CYS A 40 9.54 -1.78 21.47
CA CYS A 40 8.24 -2.43 21.65
C CYS A 40 7.99 -3.47 20.56
N MET A 41 7.30 -4.55 20.91
CA MET A 41 6.82 -5.55 19.96
C MET A 41 5.33 -5.85 20.19
N GLN A 42 4.53 -5.80 19.12
CA GLN A 42 3.12 -6.23 19.12
C GLN A 42 2.99 -7.53 18.32
N LEU A 43 2.88 -8.65 19.04
CA LEU A 43 2.83 -10.00 18.46
C LEU A 43 1.46 -10.35 17.87
N GLY A 44 0.41 -9.75 18.42
CA GLY A 44 -0.97 -10.03 18.04
C GLY A 44 -1.40 -9.36 16.74
N ALA A 45 -2.59 -9.74 16.29
CA ALA A 45 -3.38 -9.12 15.21
C ALA A 45 -4.82 -9.63 15.27
N SER A 46 -5.76 -8.93 14.63
CA SER A 46 -7.20 -9.27 14.66
C SER A 46 -7.49 -10.71 14.20
N GLU A 47 -6.72 -11.22 13.25
CA GLU A 47 -6.84 -12.57 12.73
C GLU A 47 -5.50 -13.30 12.81
N ARG A 48 -5.55 -14.61 13.08
CA ARG A 48 -4.34 -15.45 13.16
C ARG A 48 -3.49 -15.37 11.90
N ILE A 49 -4.11 -15.33 10.72
CA ILE A 49 -3.42 -15.26 9.42
C ILE A 49 -2.59 -13.99 9.22
N LYS A 50 -2.84 -12.93 10.00
CA LYS A 50 -2.13 -11.65 9.96
C LYS A 50 -0.99 -11.56 10.99
N ARG A 51 -0.69 -12.65 11.70
CA ARG A 51 0.32 -12.68 12.77
C ARG A 51 1.58 -13.36 12.31
N TRP A 52 2.70 -12.64 12.21
CA TRP A 52 4.01 -13.27 12.13
C TRP A 52 4.24 -14.14 13.38
N SER A 53 4.85 -15.32 13.21
CA SER A 53 4.82 -16.32 14.29
C SER A 53 5.57 -15.87 15.54
N GLU A 54 5.11 -16.35 16.70
CA GLU A 54 5.70 -16.05 18.01
C GLU A 54 7.16 -16.54 18.09
N GLU A 55 7.46 -17.65 17.39
CA GLU A 55 8.81 -18.18 17.21
C GLU A 55 9.71 -17.14 16.52
N ARG A 56 9.25 -16.56 15.41
CA ARG A 56 10.02 -15.58 14.65
C ARG A 56 10.21 -14.27 15.40
N PHE A 57 9.18 -13.79 16.11
CA PHE A 57 9.33 -12.67 17.04
C PHE A 57 10.37 -12.95 18.12
N SER A 58 10.38 -14.17 18.68
CA SER A 58 11.33 -14.57 19.73
C SER A 58 12.78 -14.64 19.22
N GLU A 59 12.98 -15.11 17.99
CA GLU A 59 14.27 -15.10 17.30
C GLU A 59 14.75 -13.68 17.06
N LEU A 60 13.89 -12.79 16.53
CA LEU A 60 14.22 -11.39 16.33
C LEU A 60 14.60 -10.71 17.63
N ALA A 61 13.85 -10.95 18.71
CA ALA A 61 14.13 -10.38 20.01
C ALA A 61 15.50 -10.79 20.54
N ARG A 62 15.90 -12.06 20.37
CA ARG A 62 17.25 -12.53 20.72
C ARG A 62 18.33 -11.83 19.89
N LEU A 63 18.11 -11.64 18.59
CA LEU A 63 19.04 -10.90 17.73
C LEU A 63 19.22 -9.46 18.23
N LEU A 64 18.12 -8.75 18.52
CA LEU A 64 18.17 -7.37 18.99
C LEU A 64 18.81 -7.24 20.38
N ARG A 65 18.57 -8.19 21.29
CA ARG A 65 19.26 -8.25 22.59
C ARG A 65 20.76 -8.44 22.40
N ALA A 66 21.17 -9.39 21.57
CA ALA A 66 22.57 -9.73 21.37
C ALA A 66 23.34 -8.59 20.68
N GLN A 67 22.75 -7.94 19.69
CA GLN A 67 23.41 -6.94 18.86
C GLN A 67 23.39 -5.53 19.46
N TYR A 68 22.32 -5.16 20.17
CA TYR A 68 22.10 -3.78 20.60
C TYR A 68 21.84 -3.62 22.12
N ASP A 69 21.89 -4.69 22.91
CA ASP A 69 21.39 -4.74 24.29
C ASP A 69 19.98 -4.11 24.44
N ALA A 70 19.12 -4.34 23.45
CA ALA A 70 17.79 -3.75 23.41
C ALA A 70 16.96 -4.12 24.66
N ARG A 71 16.13 -3.22 25.17
CA ARG A 71 15.18 -3.50 26.25
C ARG A 71 13.80 -3.67 25.64
N ILE A 72 13.35 -4.92 25.56
CA ILE A 72 12.19 -5.30 24.74
C ILE A 72 10.95 -5.41 25.63
N PHE A 73 9.87 -4.75 25.22
CA PHE A 73 8.56 -4.81 25.85
C PHE A 73 7.54 -5.39 24.87
N LEU A 74 6.83 -6.44 25.30
CA LEU A 74 5.74 -7.03 24.53
C LEU A 74 4.44 -6.34 24.89
N VAL A 75 3.88 -5.57 23.97
CA VAL A 75 2.63 -4.85 24.16
C VAL A 75 1.47 -5.65 23.58
N GLY A 76 0.25 -5.31 24.00
CA GLY A 76 -0.97 -5.95 23.52
C GLY A 76 -2.09 -5.91 24.54
N VAL A 77 -3.24 -6.48 24.20
CA VAL A 77 -4.39 -6.58 25.11
C VAL A 77 -4.27 -7.82 26.01
N SER A 78 -5.04 -7.88 27.10
CA SER A 78 -4.97 -8.99 28.06
C SER A 78 -5.25 -10.37 27.43
N SER A 79 -6.16 -10.43 26.45
CA SER A 79 -6.48 -11.66 25.72
C SER A 79 -5.33 -12.20 24.85
N GLU A 80 -4.28 -11.41 24.63
CA GLU A 80 -3.08 -11.79 23.88
C GLU A 80 -1.96 -12.33 24.76
N ALA A 81 -2.14 -12.38 26.09
CA ALA A 81 -1.14 -12.91 27.03
C ALA A 81 -0.59 -14.31 26.66
N PRO A 82 -1.40 -15.27 26.13
CA PRO A 82 -0.88 -16.57 25.69
C PRO A 82 0.19 -16.48 24.58
N LEU A 83 0.20 -15.42 23.77
CA LEU A 83 1.25 -15.19 22.77
C LEU A 83 2.59 -14.89 23.46
N GLY A 84 2.56 -14.10 24.53
CA GLY A 84 3.72 -13.81 25.38
C GLY A 84 4.27 -15.05 26.09
N GLU A 85 3.38 -15.94 26.56
CA GLU A 85 3.78 -17.22 27.16
C GLU A 85 4.47 -18.13 26.14
N ALA A 86 3.96 -18.18 24.91
CA ALA A 86 4.61 -18.91 23.82
C ALA A 86 5.99 -18.34 23.53
N PHE A 87 6.08 -17.03 23.32
CA PHE A 87 7.34 -16.31 23.14
C PHE A 87 8.35 -16.63 24.25
N ALA A 88 7.95 -16.55 25.53
CA ALA A 88 8.84 -16.73 26.68
C ALA A 88 9.39 -18.16 26.79
N ARG A 89 8.68 -19.18 26.29
CA ARG A 89 9.21 -20.55 26.23
C ARG A 89 10.39 -20.69 25.25
N MET A 90 10.44 -19.86 24.21
CA MET A 90 11.47 -19.89 23.16
C MET A 90 12.60 -18.90 23.41
N ALA A 91 12.29 -17.76 24.03
CA ALA A 91 13.25 -16.71 24.39
C ALA A 91 13.00 -16.23 25.84
N PRO A 92 13.35 -17.05 26.85
CA PRO A 92 13.17 -16.68 28.26
C PRO A 92 13.98 -15.43 28.59
N ASP A 93 13.45 -14.61 29.50
CA ASP A 93 14.06 -13.37 30.02
C ASP A 93 14.53 -12.36 28.95
N THR A 94 14.02 -12.49 27.72
CA THR A 94 14.44 -11.67 26.57
C THR A 94 13.56 -10.42 26.42
N ALA A 95 12.31 -10.47 26.91
CA ALA A 95 11.36 -9.36 26.84
C ALA A 95 10.42 -9.33 28.05
N VAL A 96 9.90 -8.14 28.35
CA VAL A 96 8.93 -7.90 29.43
C VAL A 96 7.50 -7.93 28.88
N PRO A 97 6.62 -8.84 29.33
CA PRO A 97 5.23 -8.88 28.87
C PRO A 97 4.35 -7.83 29.56
N LEU A 98 3.75 -6.96 28.77
CA LEU A 98 2.84 -5.88 29.18
C LEU A 98 1.39 -6.05 28.68
N PHE A 99 1.00 -7.27 28.27
CA PHE A 99 -0.35 -7.58 27.79
C PHE A 99 -1.44 -7.13 28.79
N GLY A 100 -2.25 -6.14 28.38
CA GLY A 100 -3.31 -5.56 29.21
C GLY A 100 -2.82 -4.74 30.42
N LYS A 101 -1.52 -4.42 30.50
CA LYS A 101 -0.92 -3.66 31.62
C LYS A 101 -0.78 -2.17 31.35
N THR A 102 -1.17 -1.71 30.17
CA THR A 102 -1.16 -0.29 29.78
C THR A 102 -2.55 0.14 29.32
N SER A 103 -2.94 1.35 29.68
CA SER A 103 -4.02 2.07 29.00
C SER A 103 -3.54 2.63 27.66
N LEU A 104 -4.45 3.13 26.83
CA LEU A 104 -4.10 3.70 25.51
C LEU A 104 -3.11 4.88 25.62
N PRO A 105 -3.29 5.87 26.52
CA PRO A 105 -2.30 6.95 26.69
C PRO A 105 -0.94 6.46 27.20
N GLN A 106 -0.93 5.50 28.13
CA GLN A 106 0.31 4.89 28.63
C GLN A 106 1.06 4.12 27.54
N LEU A 107 0.35 3.38 26.67
CA LEU A 107 0.94 2.72 25.51
C LEU A 107 1.55 3.73 24.54
N ALA A 108 0.81 4.80 24.23
CA ALA A 108 1.29 5.86 23.36
C ALA A 108 2.54 6.55 23.94
N ALA A 109 2.57 6.82 25.24
CA ALA A 109 3.74 7.36 25.91
C ALA A 109 4.93 6.39 25.91
N LEU A 110 4.72 5.10 26.16
CA LEU A 110 5.77 4.08 26.05
C LEU A 110 6.35 4.01 24.62
N LEU A 111 5.48 4.06 23.60
CA LEU A 111 5.90 4.10 22.20
C LEU A 111 6.72 5.36 21.88
N SER A 112 6.35 6.53 22.42
CA SER A 112 7.12 7.76 22.25
C SER A 112 8.54 7.70 22.86
N ARG A 113 8.75 6.81 23.85
CA ARG A 113 10.07 6.52 24.43
C ARG A 113 10.80 5.38 23.72
N SER A 114 10.14 4.68 22.82
CA SER A 114 10.69 3.53 22.11
C SER A 114 11.46 3.97 20.88
N ARG A 115 12.61 3.31 20.63
CA ARG A 115 13.43 3.56 19.44
C ARG A 115 12.71 3.15 18.15
N PHE A 116 11.94 2.06 18.21
CA PHE A 116 10.99 1.63 17.18
C PHE A 116 10.00 0.61 17.76
N LEU A 117 8.91 0.39 17.03
CA LEU A 117 7.95 -0.69 17.22
C LEU A 117 8.12 -1.75 16.12
N VAL A 118 8.20 -3.03 16.48
CA VAL A 118 8.01 -4.15 15.54
C VAL A 118 6.59 -4.69 15.70
N THR A 119 5.81 -4.76 14.63
CA THR A 119 4.38 -5.11 14.73
C THR A 119 3.87 -5.78 13.47
N ASN A 120 2.80 -6.56 13.61
CA ASN A 120 1.91 -6.89 12.49
C ASN A 120 1.00 -5.69 12.14
N ASP A 121 0.10 -5.87 11.16
CA ASP A 121 -0.96 -4.90 10.84
C ASP A 121 -1.99 -4.81 11.99
N THR A 122 -1.82 -3.81 12.86
CA THR A 122 -2.63 -3.59 14.07
C THR A 122 -2.82 -2.11 14.39
N GLY A 123 -3.81 -1.78 15.23
CA GLY A 123 -4.01 -0.41 15.73
C GLY A 123 -2.79 0.20 16.43
N THR A 124 -1.97 -0.63 17.12
CA THR A 124 -0.74 -0.20 17.80
C THR A 124 0.25 0.47 16.85
N MET A 125 0.29 0.01 15.60
CA MET A 125 1.11 0.60 14.54
C MET A 125 0.73 2.05 14.25
N HIS A 126 -0.56 2.36 14.17
CA HIS A 126 -1.03 3.73 13.92
C HIS A 126 -0.79 4.65 15.12
N ILE A 127 -0.91 4.12 16.35
CA ILE A 127 -0.55 4.87 17.57
C ILE A 127 0.94 5.22 17.55
N ALA A 128 1.81 4.26 17.20
CA ALA A 128 3.25 4.49 17.08
C ALA A 128 3.56 5.59 16.06
N ALA A 129 2.95 5.53 14.87
CA ALA A 129 3.08 6.59 13.86
C ALA A 129 2.63 7.96 14.41
N ALA A 130 1.50 8.00 15.13
CA ALA A 130 0.94 9.24 15.68
C ALA A 130 1.78 9.90 16.79
N VAL A 131 2.65 9.12 17.45
CA VAL A 131 3.63 9.63 18.44
C VAL A 131 5.05 9.66 17.89
N LYS A 132 5.22 9.54 16.56
CA LYS A 132 6.50 9.60 15.85
C LYS A 132 7.49 8.50 16.25
N CYS A 133 6.99 7.36 16.72
CA CYS A 133 7.78 6.16 16.92
C CYS A 133 7.94 5.44 15.56
N PRO A 134 9.18 5.21 15.07
CA PRO A 134 9.41 4.45 13.85
C PRO A 134 8.82 3.04 13.93
N VAL A 135 8.31 2.53 12.82
CA VAL A 135 7.57 1.27 12.76
C VAL A 135 8.28 0.34 11.79
N ALA A 136 8.55 -0.89 12.22
CA ALA A 136 8.84 -2.03 11.35
C ALA A 136 7.59 -2.90 11.27
N LEU A 137 6.79 -2.69 10.22
CA LEU A 137 5.60 -3.47 9.93
C LEU A 137 6.02 -4.78 9.27
N VAL A 138 5.66 -5.91 9.88
CA VAL A 138 5.75 -7.24 9.29
C VAL A 138 4.39 -7.57 8.66
N SER A 139 4.28 -7.37 7.35
CA SER A 139 3.04 -7.52 6.58
C SER A 139 2.91 -8.96 6.08
N VAL A 140 2.07 -9.74 6.76
CA VAL A 140 1.79 -11.15 6.42
C VAL A 140 0.29 -11.39 6.24
N GLY A 141 -0.05 -12.43 5.47
CA GLY A 141 -1.44 -12.77 5.20
C GLY A 141 -2.06 -11.87 4.12
N PRO A 142 -3.40 -11.76 4.08
CA PRO A 142 -4.10 -11.13 2.97
C PRO A 142 -4.09 -9.60 3.01
N VAL A 143 -3.33 -8.98 3.91
CA VAL A 143 -3.25 -7.52 4.06
C VAL A 143 -2.11 -6.96 3.22
N HIS A 144 -2.30 -5.75 2.70
CA HIS A 144 -1.30 -5.06 1.91
C HIS A 144 -0.92 -3.76 2.62
N TYR A 145 0.37 -3.56 2.91
CA TYR A 145 0.87 -2.39 3.64
C TYR A 145 0.52 -1.05 2.98
N ARG A 146 0.34 -1.00 1.65
CA ARG A 146 -0.15 0.21 0.95
C ARG A 146 -1.59 0.61 1.29
N GLU A 147 -2.39 -0.29 1.86
CA GLU A 147 -3.78 -0.02 2.23
C GLU A 147 -3.92 0.43 3.69
N THR A 148 -3.20 -0.24 4.59
CA THR A 148 -3.37 -0.09 6.05
C THR A 148 -2.07 0.22 6.78
N GLY A 149 -0.95 0.40 6.09
CA GLY A 149 0.36 0.63 6.70
C GLY A 149 0.48 1.97 7.44
N PRO A 150 1.63 2.20 8.11
CA PRO A 150 1.82 3.38 8.94
C PRO A 150 1.87 4.65 8.09
N PHE A 151 1.10 5.66 8.49
CA PHE A 151 1.07 6.96 7.82
C PHE A 151 2.08 7.93 8.44
N GLY A 152 3.08 8.33 7.67
CA GLY A 152 4.17 9.20 8.11
C GLY A 152 5.50 8.80 7.46
N GLU A 153 6.53 9.64 7.59
CA GLU A 153 7.87 9.32 7.07
C GLU A 153 8.69 8.44 8.02
N GLY A 154 9.57 7.61 7.44
CA GLY A 154 10.57 6.88 8.19
C GLY A 154 10.06 5.61 8.88
N HIS A 155 9.00 5.01 8.35
CA HIS A 155 8.57 3.67 8.71
C HIS A 155 9.05 2.66 7.65
N CYS A 156 9.16 1.40 8.04
CA CYS A 156 9.47 0.29 7.15
C CYS A 156 8.31 -0.70 7.09
N ALA A 157 8.06 -1.28 5.92
CA ALA A 157 7.19 -2.43 5.74
C ALA A 157 7.98 -3.57 5.11
N VAL A 158 7.85 -4.78 5.65
CA VAL A 158 8.49 -6.00 5.16
C VAL A 158 7.40 -7.00 4.81
N GLU A 159 7.45 -7.54 3.61
CA GLU A 159 6.53 -8.57 3.15
C GLU A 159 7.25 -9.66 2.36
N TRP A 160 6.64 -10.83 2.27
CA TRP A 160 7.11 -11.85 1.35
C TRP A 160 6.87 -11.40 -0.08
N ARG A 161 7.88 -11.55 -0.94
CA ARG A 161 7.79 -11.14 -2.35
C ARG A 161 6.80 -12.04 -3.08
N ARG A 162 5.69 -11.46 -3.52
CA ARG A 162 4.65 -12.16 -4.27
C ARG A 162 4.95 -12.04 -5.77
N PRO A 163 4.88 -13.14 -6.54
CA PRO A 163 5.03 -13.06 -7.99
C PRO A 163 3.76 -12.52 -8.69
N TRP A 164 2.66 -12.26 -7.97
CA TRP A 164 1.41 -11.70 -8.51
C TRP A 164 0.96 -10.45 -7.76
N ALA A 165 0.38 -9.51 -8.51
CA ALA A 165 -0.17 -8.27 -7.98
C ALA A 165 -1.60 -8.46 -7.47
N GLY A 166 -1.84 -8.20 -6.18
CA GLY A 166 -3.18 -7.97 -5.65
C GLY A 166 -3.83 -9.12 -4.87
N ARG A 167 -4.88 -8.74 -4.13
CA ARG A 167 -5.66 -9.57 -3.19
C ARG A 167 -6.55 -10.65 -3.84
N SER A 168 -6.63 -10.73 -5.17
CA SER A 168 -7.81 -11.34 -5.81
C SER A 168 -7.77 -12.84 -6.07
N ASP A 169 -6.63 -13.53 -5.99
CA ASP A 169 -6.59 -14.98 -6.20
C ASP A 169 -6.22 -15.73 -4.91
N ILE A 170 -7.27 -16.06 -4.17
CA ILE A 170 -7.29 -16.74 -2.88
C ILE A 170 -7.15 -18.25 -3.11
N SER A 171 -6.05 -18.86 -2.67
CA SER A 171 -6.12 -20.24 -2.15
C SER A 171 -4.99 -20.55 -1.17
N ARG A 172 -5.35 -20.86 0.08
CA ARG A 172 -4.63 -21.68 1.10
C ARG A 172 -3.17 -21.39 1.50
N ALA A 173 -2.40 -20.54 0.80
CA ALA A 173 -0.96 -20.32 1.08
C ALA A 173 -0.68 -19.46 2.34
N TRP A 174 -1.68 -18.78 2.89
CA TRP A 174 -1.49 -17.75 3.92
C TRP A 174 -1.05 -18.30 5.30
N GLU A 175 -1.38 -19.55 5.63
CA GLU A 175 -0.91 -20.13 6.90
C GLU A 175 0.61 -20.38 6.88
N GLU A 176 1.18 -20.66 5.71
CA GLU A 176 2.61 -20.89 5.53
C GLU A 176 3.39 -19.57 5.54
N GLU A 177 2.82 -18.49 4.96
CA GLU A 177 3.47 -17.17 4.88
C GLU A 177 3.90 -16.57 6.22
N ARG A 178 3.12 -16.83 7.28
CA ARG A 178 3.39 -16.34 8.64
C ARG A 178 4.74 -16.78 9.19
N SER A 179 5.34 -17.80 8.59
CA SER A 179 6.64 -18.36 8.98
C SER A 179 7.71 -18.24 7.89
N LEU A 180 7.35 -17.75 6.68
CA LEU A 180 8.27 -17.58 5.55
C LEU A 180 9.24 -16.42 5.80
N LEU A 181 8.74 -15.30 6.30
CA LEU A 181 9.57 -14.14 6.66
C LEU A 181 10.53 -14.51 7.79
N GLN A 182 11.82 -14.32 7.54
CA GLN A 182 12.89 -14.62 8.48
C GLN A 182 13.19 -13.40 9.37
N PRO A 183 13.62 -13.61 10.63
CA PRO A 183 13.97 -12.51 11.52
C PRO A 183 15.09 -11.63 11.00
N SER A 184 16.06 -12.20 10.29
CA SER A 184 17.18 -11.48 9.67
C SER A 184 16.71 -10.54 8.55
N GLN A 185 15.68 -10.90 7.77
CA GLN A 185 15.04 -9.99 6.80
C GLN A 185 14.37 -8.79 7.49
N VAL A 186 13.68 -9.03 8.60
CA VAL A 186 13.08 -7.94 9.41
C VAL A 186 14.18 -7.09 10.07
N ALA A 187 15.28 -7.69 10.49
CA ALA A 187 16.43 -6.98 11.04
C ALA A 187 17.03 -6.00 10.01
N ARG A 188 17.07 -6.31 8.71
CA ARG A 188 17.48 -5.36 7.67
C ARG A 188 16.59 -4.11 7.62
N ALA A 189 15.28 -4.27 7.77
CA ALA A 189 14.37 -3.14 7.87
C ALA A 189 14.63 -2.29 9.14
N ILE A 190 14.97 -2.94 10.25
CA ILE A 190 15.35 -2.26 11.50
C ILE A 190 16.67 -1.49 11.35
N GLU A 191 17.66 -2.04 10.64
CA GLU A 191 18.91 -1.33 10.32
C GLU A 191 18.65 -0.04 9.52
N LEU A 192 17.69 -0.06 8.60
CA LEU A 192 17.24 1.14 7.88
C LEU A 192 16.59 2.16 8.84
N LEU A 193 15.72 1.72 9.75
CA LEU A 193 15.13 2.60 10.78
C LEU A 193 16.23 3.24 11.64
N LEU A 194 17.17 2.42 12.14
CA LEU A 194 18.24 2.85 13.03
C LEU A 194 19.19 3.83 12.37
N SER A 195 19.47 3.65 11.08
CA SER A 195 20.30 4.57 10.28
C SER A 195 19.56 5.84 9.85
N GLY A 196 18.28 6.00 10.18
CA GLY A 196 17.50 7.21 9.92
C GLY A 196 16.68 7.14 8.64
N ALA A 197 15.70 6.23 8.60
CA ALA A 197 14.78 6.01 7.47
C ALA A 197 14.00 7.25 7.03
N GLN A 198 13.82 8.26 7.88
CA GLN A 198 13.21 9.54 7.51
C GLN A 198 13.98 10.28 6.40
N ASN A 199 15.28 10.02 6.28
CA ASN A 199 16.14 10.58 5.24
C ASN A 199 16.47 9.54 4.17
N PHE A 200 15.55 8.60 3.88
CA PHE A 200 15.80 7.53 2.92
C PHE A 200 15.81 8.06 1.49
N THR A 201 16.83 7.68 0.73
CA THR A 201 17.13 8.13 -0.63
C THR A 201 17.69 6.96 -1.43
N PRO A 202 17.72 7.01 -2.78
CA PRO A 202 18.17 5.89 -3.60
C PRO A 202 19.58 5.38 -3.29
N ASP A 203 20.50 6.27 -2.88
CA ASP A 203 21.87 5.92 -2.47
C ASP A 203 21.96 5.09 -1.19
N ARG A 204 20.84 5.02 -0.43
CA ARG A 204 20.72 4.24 0.80
C ARG A 204 20.03 2.90 0.59
N GLN A 205 19.67 2.56 -0.66
CA GLN A 205 19.14 1.24 -0.97
C GLN A 205 20.17 0.15 -0.67
N ILE A 206 19.67 -0.99 -0.21
CA ILE A 206 20.49 -2.17 0.04
C ILE A 206 20.55 -3.03 -1.25
N PRO A 207 21.71 -3.63 -1.55
CA PRO A 207 21.82 -4.56 -2.67
C PRO A 207 21.00 -5.82 -2.38
N GLU A 208 20.49 -6.45 -3.44
CA GLU A 208 19.85 -7.75 -3.32
C GLU A 208 20.89 -8.84 -3.04
N ASP A 209 20.64 -9.65 -2.01
CA ASP A 209 21.37 -10.88 -1.74
C ASP A 209 20.42 -12.09 -1.78
N GLN A 210 20.95 -13.30 -1.56
CA GLN A 210 20.16 -14.54 -1.62
C GLN A 210 19.00 -14.56 -0.63
N GLU A 211 19.14 -13.92 0.53
CA GLU A 211 18.10 -13.87 1.55
C GLU A 211 17.03 -12.83 1.19
N LEU A 212 17.45 -11.67 0.73
CA LEU A 212 16.59 -10.55 0.37
C LEU A 212 15.83 -10.76 -0.94
N ALA A 213 16.29 -11.65 -1.82
CA ALA A 213 15.62 -12.00 -3.07
C ALA A 213 14.14 -12.42 -2.91
N GLN A 214 13.79 -12.95 -1.74
CA GLN A 214 12.47 -13.51 -1.42
C GLN A 214 11.53 -12.53 -0.71
N VAL A 215 11.98 -11.31 -0.42
CA VAL A 215 11.20 -10.31 0.30
C VAL A 215 11.22 -8.97 -0.39
N ASP A 216 10.19 -8.18 -0.09
CA ASP A 216 10.18 -6.76 -0.37
C ASP A 216 10.27 -5.99 0.94
N ILE A 217 11.17 -5.01 0.98
CA ILE A 217 11.29 -4.05 2.07
C ILE A 217 11.00 -2.68 1.47
N HIS A 218 10.12 -1.92 2.11
CA HIS A 218 9.77 -0.58 1.68
C HIS A 218 9.95 0.42 2.81
N VAL A 219 10.33 1.65 2.48
CA VAL A 219 10.44 2.77 3.41
C VAL A 219 9.43 3.85 3.06
N THR A 220 8.71 4.36 4.05
CA THR A 220 7.71 5.40 3.85
C THR A 220 8.32 6.78 3.74
N ARG A 221 7.95 7.53 2.70
CA ARG A 221 8.28 8.95 2.51
C ARG A 221 7.19 9.67 1.73
N PHE A 222 7.08 10.99 1.90
CA PHE A 222 6.20 11.76 1.03
C PHE A 222 6.88 12.03 -0.31
N ALA A 223 6.18 11.72 -1.40
CA ALA A 223 6.60 12.10 -2.74
C ALA A 223 6.43 13.62 -2.94
N PRO A 224 7.09 14.23 -3.95
CA PRO A 224 6.94 15.65 -4.28
C PRO A 224 5.49 16.11 -4.53
N ASP A 225 4.61 15.20 -4.95
CA ASP A 225 3.17 15.43 -5.09
C ASP A 225 2.40 15.51 -3.76
N GLY A 226 3.07 15.28 -2.63
CA GLY A 226 2.51 15.37 -1.28
C GLY A 226 1.80 14.10 -0.80
N CYS A 227 1.74 13.03 -1.60
CA CYS A 227 1.17 11.76 -1.18
C CYS A 227 2.24 10.87 -0.54
N LEU A 228 1.81 10.10 0.47
CA LEU A 228 2.66 9.11 1.09
C LEU A 228 2.98 7.98 0.12
N GLU A 229 4.24 7.57 0.09
CA GLU A 229 4.72 6.48 -0.75
C GLU A 229 5.60 5.51 0.03
N TYR A 230 5.61 4.26 -0.42
CA TYR A 230 6.46 3.18 0.04
C TYR A 230 7.55 2.91 -1.01
N TYR A 231 8.71 3.52 -0.85
CA TYR A 231 9.84 3.37 -1.77
C TYR A 231 10.58 2.05 -1.50
N PRO A 232 10.97 1.29 -2.54
CA PRO A 232 11.65 0.01 -2.35
C PRO A 232 13.04 0.22 -1.76
N ALA A 233 13.33 -0.48 -0.67
CA ALA A 233 14.60 -0.40 0.00
C ALA A 233 15.68 -1.27 -0.66
N ILE A 234 15.27 -2.37 -1.29
CA ILE A 234 16.15 -3.27 -2.04
C ILE A 234 16.22 -2.77 -3.49
N ARG A 235 17.44 -2.53 -4.00
CA ARG A 235 17.61 -2.03 -5.37
C ARG A 235 17.39 -3.16 -6.38
N ARG A 236 16.48 -2.95 -7.33
CA ARG A 236 16.05 -3.94 -8.35
C ARG A 236 15.74 -3.27 -9.69
N PRO A 237 15.78 -4.03 -10.80
CA PRO A 237 15.15 -3.63 -12.05
C PRO A 237 13.68 -3.29 -11.87
N MET A 238 13.23 -2.21 -12.51
CA MET A 238 11.80 -1.91 -12.62
C MET A 238 11.09 -3.06 -13.34
N SER A 239 9.99 -3.56 -12.78
CA SER A 239 9.12 -4.50 -13.50
C SER A 239 8.05 -3.78 -14.33
N GLU A 240 7.42 -4.49 -15.27
CA GLU A 240 6.22 -4.01 -15.98
C GLU A 240 5.10 -3.60 -15.01
N LEU A 241 4.98 -4.32 -13.90
CA LEU A 241 4.01 -4.00 -12.84
C LEU A 241 4.36 -2.69 -12.12
N ASP A 242 5.64 -2.45 -11.81
CA ASP A 242 6.08 -1.18 -11.23
C ASP A 242 5.81 -0.02 -12.19
N PHE A 243 6.10 -0.21 -13.48
CA PHE A 243 5.81 0.75 -14.54
C PHE A 243 4.32 1.12 -14.58
N LEU A 244 3.44 0.11 -14.62
CA LEU A 244 1.99 0.32 -14.58
C LEU A 244 1.55 0.99 -13.27
N ARG A 245 2.10 0.58 -12.11
CA ARG A 245 1.75 1.16 -10.80
C ARG A 245 2.05 2.66 -10.74
N VAL A 246 3.22 3.06 -11.23
CA VAL A 246 3.62 4.49 -11.30
C VAL A 246 2.69 5.26 -12.23
N ALA A 247 2.36 4.71 -13.41
CA ALA A 247 1.43 5.33 -14.35
C ALA A 247 0.00 5.46 -13.76
N TYR A 248 -0.51 4.42 -13.12
CA TYR A 248 -1.81 4.43 -12.44
C TYR A 248 -1.89 5.46 -11.33
N ARG A 249 -0.83 5.55 -10.52
CA ARG A 249 -0.75 6.55 -9.47
C ARG A 249 -0.86 7.95 -10.03
N ALA A 250 -0.09 8.27 -11.07
CA ALA A 250 -0.16 9.57 -11.73
C ALA A 250 -1.54 9.82 -12.37
N MET A 251 -2.16 8.80 -12.95
CA MET A 251 -3.50 8.90 -13.56
C MET A 251 -4.56 9.23 -12.51
N TRP A 252 -4.58 8.51 -11.38
CA TRP A 252 -5.58 8.75 -10.32
C TRP A 252 -5.45 10.13 -9.70
N LEU A 253 -4.23 10.61 -9.50
CA LEU A 253 -4.01 11.96 -9.01
C LEU A 253 -4.55 13.01 -9.98
N ASP A 254 -4.33 12.82 -11.28
CA ASP A 254 -4.83 13.74 -12.29
C ASP A 254 -6.36 13.69 -12.37
N TYR A 255 -6.93 12.48 -12.38
CA TYR A 255 -8.36 12.22 -12.45
C TYR A 255 -9.14 12.81 -11.25
N PHE A 256 -8.59 12.75 -10.04
CA PHE A 256 -9.25 13.27 -8.83
C PHE A 256 -8.93 14.73 -8.50
N SER A 257 -7.93 15.34 -9.16
CA SER A 257 -7.56 16.73 -8.88
C SER A 257 -8.45 17.70 -9.65
N GLU A 258 -9.16 18.59 -8.95
CA GLU A 258 -9.87 19.73 -9.56
C GLU A 258 -8.87 20.62 -10.32
N GLY A 259 -8.81 20.49 -11.65
CA GLY A 259 -7.86 21.23 -12.51
C GLY A 259 -6.54 20.51 -12.83
N GLY A 260 -6.42 19.23 -12.45
CA GLY A 260 -5.26 18.38 -12.75
C GLY A 260 -4.03 18.67 -11.87
N MET A 261 -3.04 17.78 -11.92
CA MET A 261 -1.75 17.98 -11.25
C MET A 261 -0.86 18.93 -12.08
N SER A 262 -0.13 19.82 -11.42
CA SER A 262 0.88 20.64 -12.11
C SER A 262 1.87 19.72 -12.85
N PRO A 263 2.09 19.89 -14.17
CA PRO A 263 3.01 19.03 -14.94
C PRO A 263 4.41 18.95 -14.33
N SER A 264 4.91 20.05 -13.76
CA SER A 264 6.20 20.08 -13.06
C SER A 264 6.26 19.20 -11.82
N ARG A 265 5.18 19.17 -11.00
CA ARG A 265 5.12 18.35 -9.79
C ARG A 265 4.93 16.88 -10.12
N GLU A 266 4.14 16.58 -11.16
CA GLU A 266 4.02 15.23 -11.68
C GLU A 266 5.38 14.71 -12.15
N GLU A 267 6.10 15.48 -12.98
CA GLU A 267 7.41 15.09 -13.47
C GLU A 267 8.44 14.90 -12.34
N GLU A 268 8.47 15.82 -11.37
CA GLU A 268 9.34 15.72 -10.18
C GLU A 268 9.05 14.42 -9.39
N SER A 269 7.76 14.09 -9.22
CA SER A 269 7.34 12.87 -8.55
C SER A 269 7.76 11.63 -9.34
N LEU A 270 7.46 11.57 -10.64
CA LEU A 270 7.86 10.47 -11.52
C LEU A 270 9.38 10.26 -11.49
N ARG A 271 10.18 11.33 -11.52
CA ARG A 271 11.65 11.27 -11.39
C ARG A 271 12.06 10.69 -10.04
N ALA A 272 11.45 11.13 -8.95
CA ALA A 272 11.70 10.59 -7.62
C ALA A 272 11.41 9.07 -7.58
N PHE A 273 10.28 8.63 -8.13
CA PHE A 273 9.91 7.21 -8.22
C PHE A 273 10.92 6.38 -8.98
N VAL A 274 11.21 6.77 -10.22
CA VAL A 274 12.08 6.03 -11.13
C VAL A 274 13.49 5.88 -10.56
N SER A 275 13.97 6.86 -9.78
CA SER A 275 15.33 6.85 -9.21
C SER A 275 15.61 5.66 -8.27
N PHE A 276 14.57 5.04 -7.70
CA PHE A 276 14.68 3.86 -6.83
C PHE A 276 14.77 2.54 -7.60
N TYR A 277 14.73 2.57 -8.93
CA TYR A 277 14.81 1.37 -9.76
C TYR A 277 16.03 1.41 -10.67
N GLU A 278 16.49 0.22 -11.07
CA GLU A 278 17.34 0.09 -12.24
C GLU A 278 16.45 0.18 -13.49
N VAL A 279 16.83 1.07 -14.40
CA VAL A 279 16.08 1.33 -15.62
C VAL A 279 16.22 0.11 -16.56
N PRO A 280 15.11 -0.48 -17.03
CA PRO A 280 15.14 -1.61 -17.97
C PRO A 280 15.75 -1.25 -19.32
N SER A 281 16.01 -2.24 -20.17
CA SER A 281 16.53 -2.00 -21.52
C SER A 281 15.53 -1.19 -22.37
N PRO A 282 16.00 -0.36 -23.32
CA PRO A 282 15.13 0.36 -24.25
C PRO A 282 14.14 -0.55 -24.99
N GLU A 283 14.55 -1.76 -25.36
CA GLU A 283 13.72 -2.75 -26.04
C GLU A 283 12.60 -3.31 -25.15
N GLU A 284 12.86 -3.47 -23.85
CA GLU A 284 11.83 -3.87 -22.88
C GLU A 284 10.83 -2.74 -22.62
N LEU A 285 11.33 -1.52 -22.44
CA LEU A 285 10.49 -0.34 -22.22
C LEU A 285 9.58 -0.06 -23.42
N ASP A 286 10.11 -0.15 -24.65
CA ASP A 286 9.32 0.03 -25.87
C ASP A 286 8.23 -1.04 -25.98
N ARG A 287 8.54 -2.30 -25.65
CA ARG A 287 7.56 -3.39 -25.64
C ARG A 287 6.40 -3.12 -24.69
N TRP A 288 6.68 -2.78 -23.42
CA TRP A 288 5.64 -2.46 -22.43
C TRP A 288 4.81 -1.26 -22.88
N PHE A 289 5.48 -0.22 -23.36
CA PHE A 289 4.85 1.00 -23.87
C PHE A 289 3.85 0.69 -24.99
N GLN A 290 4.29 0.01 -26.07
CA GLN A 290 3.44 -0.29 -27.21
C GLN A 290 2.26 -1.19 -26.81
N THR A 291 2.54 -2.26 -26.04
CA THR A 291 1.50 -3.20 -25.57
C THR A 291 0.42 -2.49 -24.77
N HIS A 292 0.80 -1.69 -23.77
CA HIS A 292 -0.18 -1.04 -22.91
C HIS A 292 -0.87 0.14 -23.58
N ARG A 293 -0.17 0.97 -24.35
CA ARG A 293 -0.78 2.09 -25.08
C ARG A 293 -1.88 1.60 -26.02
N GLN A 294 -1.60 0.54 -26.79
CA GLN A 294 -2.61 -0.08 -27.65
C GLN A 294 -3.80 -0.60 -26.84
N SER A 295 -3.51 -1.33 -25.75
CA SER A 295 -4.56 -1.92 -24.90
C SER A 295 -5.50 -0.87 -24.30
N PHE A 296 -4.96 0.26 -23.81
CA PHE A 296 -5.78 1.34 -23.25
C PHE A 296 -6.60 2.06 -24.33
N GLN A 297 -6.06 2.23 -25.55
CA GLN A 297 -6.82 2.80 -26.66
C GLN A 297 -7.99 1.90 -27.06
N GLU A 298 -7.76 0.59 -27.24
CA GLU A 298 -8.82 -0.36 -27.59
C GLU A 298 -9.88 -0.46 -26.49
N MET A 299 -9.47 -0.39 -25.22
CA MET A 299 -10.41 -0.32 -24.09
C MET A 299 -11.25 0.97 -24.10
N ALA A 300 -10.63 2.12 -24.42
CA ALA A 300 -11.35 3.38 -24.57
C ALA A 300 -12.37 3.32 -25.72
N ASP A 301 -12.05 2.64 -26.82
CA ASP A 301 -12.95 2.46 -27.95
C ASP A 301 -14.15 1.57 -27.58
N LEU A 302 -13.92 0.48 -26.84
CA LEU A 302 -14.99 -0.37 -26.30
C LEU A 302 -15.90 0.42 -25.35
N ALA A 303 -15.34 1.17 -24.41
CA ALA A 303 -16.10 2.00 -23.49
C ALA A 303 -16.89 3.11 -24.23
N SER A 304 -16.30 3.71 -25.27
CA SER A 304 -16.95 4.72 -26.11
C SER A 304 -18.18 4.17 -26.83
N ARG A 305 -18.12 2.91 -27.31
CA ARG A 305 -19.29 2.21 -27.87
C ARG A 305 -20.39 2.03 -26.82
N GLY A 306 -20.03 1.69 -25.58
CA GLY A 306 -20.98 1.54 -24.47
C GLY A 306 -21.66 2.85 -24.10
N LYS A 307 -20.88 3.95 -24.08
CA LYS A 307 -21.40 5.30 -23.91
C LYS A 307 -22.41 5.67 -25.01
N ALA A 308 -22.06 5.46 -26.28
CA ALA A 308 -22.93 5.77 -27.41
C ALA A 308 -24.22 4.91 -27.41
N LEU A 309 -24.14 3.63 -27.05
CA LEU A 309 -25.31 2.76 -26.87
C LEU A 309 -26.20 3.26 -25.72
N SER A 310 -25.61 3.71 -24.63
CA SER A 310 -26.35 4.27 -23.49
C SER A 310 -27.03 5.59 -23.86
N GLU A 311 -26.39 6.46 -24.64
CA GLU A 311 -26.99 7.69 -25.18
C GLU A 311 -28.19 7.40 -26.09
N ARG A 312 -28.08 6.39 -26.96
CA ARG A 312 -29.20 5.92 -27.79
C ARG A 312 -30.36 5.40 -26.93
N LEU A 313 -30.06 4.62 -25.89
CA LEU A 313 -31.07 4.12 -24.95
C LEU A 313 -31.75 5.27 -24.20
N ILE A 314 -31.00 6.26 -23.71
CA ILE A 314 -31.55 7.46 -23.05
C ILE A 314 -32.52 8.20 -23.99
N ALA A 315 -32.09 8.51 -25.21
CA ALA A 315 -32.91 9.21 -26.19
C ALA A 315 -34.20 8.43 -26.56
N HIS A 316 -34.11 7.11 -26.59
CA HIS A 316 -35.26 6.22 -26.82
C HIS A 316 -36.26 6.25 -25.66
N LEU A 317 -35.76 6.17 -24.42
CA LEU A 317 -36.59 6.22 -23.21
C LEU A 317 -37.25 7.60 -23.03
N GLU A 318 -36.54 8.70 -23.30
CA GLU A 318 -37.10 10.06 -23.24
C GLU A 318 -38.28 10.26 -24.19
N ARG A 319 -38.22 9.64 -25.38
CA ARG A 319 -39.30 9.68 -26.38
C ARG A 319 -40.41 8.66 -26.11
N ARG A 320 -40.37 7.95 -24.98
CA ARG A 320 -41.29 6.86 -24.62
C ARG A 320 -41.36 5.76 -25.70
N GLY A 321 -40.21 5.42 -26.27
CA GLY A 321 -40.08 4.38 -27.28
C GLY A 321 -40.41 2.97 -26.76
N SER A 322 -40.46 2.00 -27.67
CA SER A 322 -40.83 0.61 -27.36
C SER A 322 -39.92 -0.02 -26.31
N MET A 323 -40.53 -0.65 -25.28
CA MET A 323 -39.78 -1.41 -24.27
C MET A 323 -39.09 -2.67 -24.84
N ILE A 324 -39.53 -3.17 -26.01
CA ILE A 324 -38.87 -4.29 -26.69
C ILE A 324 -37.51 -3.83 -27.23
N GLU A 325 -37.48 -2.70 -27.94
CA GLU A 325 -36.24 -2.12 -28.48
C GLU A 325 -35.30 -1.67 -27.37
N ALA A 326 -35.84 -1.13 -26.27
CA ALA A 326 -35.04 -0.81 -25.08
C ALA A 326 -34.34 -2.05 -24.50
N ARG A 327 -35.05 -3.19 -24.42
CA ARG A 327 -34.48 -4.47 -23.96
C ARG A 327 -33.40 -5.00 -24.89
N ASP A 328 -33.53 -4.82 -26.20
CA ASP A 328 -32.51 -5.24 -27.16
C ASP A 328 -31.24 -4.39 -27.05
N MET A 329 -31.36 -3.07 -26.83
CA MET A 329 -30.22 -2.21 -26.52
C MET A 329 -29.53 -2.61 -25.20
N VAL A 330 -30.30 -2.96 -24.17
CA VAL A 330 -29.74 -3.47 -22.91
C VAL A 330 -28.98 -4.79 -23.11
N ARG A 331 -29.51 -5.71 -23.94
CA ARG A 331 -28.80 -6.96 -24.28
C ARG A 331 -27.48 -6.69 -25.02
N GLU A 332 -27.45 -5.68 -25.89
CA GLU A 332 -26.23 -5.26 -26.58
C GLU A 332 -25.19 -4.72 -25.58
N LEU A 333 -25.62 -3.89 -24.62
CA LEU A 333 -24.77 -3.43 -23.53
C LEU A 333 -24.20 -4.60 -22.71
N THR A 334 -25.01 -5.59 -22.33
CA THR A 334 -24.53 -6.78 -21.59
C THR A 334 -23.45 -7.55 -22.35
N ARG A 335 -23.59 -7.70 -23.68
CA ARG A 335 -22.56 -8.36 -24.50
C ARG A 335 -21.28 -7.54 -24.57
N LEU A 336 -21.40 -6.22 -24.64
CA LEU A 336 -20.25 -5.32 -24.62
C LEU A 336 -19.52 -5.39 -23.28
N ASP A 337 -20.24 -5.43 -22.16
CA ASP A 337 -19.66 -5.58 -20.82
C ASP A 337 -18.83 -6.86 -20.70
N GLU A 338 -19.35 -7.96 -21.21
CA GLU A 338 -18.62 -9.23 -21.23
C GLU A 338 -17.37 -9.14 -22.12
N SER A 339 -17.46 -8.43 -23.25
CA SER A 339 -16.29 -8.19 -24.12
C SER A 339 -15.23 -7.35 -23.40
N ILE A 340 -15.63 -6.30 -22.68
CA ILE A 340 -14.76 -5.47 -21.85
C ILE A 340 -14.10 -6.30 -20.75
N ARG A 341 -14.89 -7.13 -20.05
CA ARG A 341 -14.39 -8.02 -19.01
C ARG A 341 -13.31 -8.97 -19.55
N VAL A 342 -13.64 -9.71 -20.61
CA VAL A 342 -12.70 -10.66 -21.24
C VAL A 342 -11.45 -9.96 -21.74
N PHE A 343 -11.58 -8.79 -22.38
CA PHE A 343 -10.44 -8.01 -22.84
C PHE A 343 -9.51 -7.65 -21.67
N SER A 344 -10.05 -7.23 -20.53
CA SER A 344 -9.24 -6.86 -19.36
C SER A 344 -8.51 -8.04 -18.69
N GLU A 345 -9.00 -9.27 -18.86
CA GLU A 345 -8.31 -10.47 -18.37
C GLU A 345 -7.11 -10.84 -19.25
N ILE A 346 -7.17 -10.52 -20.55
CA ILE A 346 -6.06 -10.72 -21.49
C ILE A 346 -5.04 -9.58 -21.33
N HIS A 347 -5.54 -8.34 -21.18
CA HIS A 347 -4.75 -7.13 -21.08
C HIS A 347 -4.75 -6.65 -19.62
N HIS A 348 -3.92 -7.29 -18.78
CA HIS A 348 -3.91 -7.08 -17.33
C HIS A 348 -3.78 -5.60 -16.91
N GLY A 349 -3.08 -4.77 -17.70
CA GLY A 349 -3.00 -3.32 -17.49
C GLY A 349 -4.36 -2.62 -17.47
N CYS A 350 -5.40 -3.15 -18.10
CA CYS A 350 -6.76 -2.59 -18.11
C CYS A 350 -7.66 -3.09 -16.96
N ARG A 351 -7.26 -4.16 -16.25
CA ARG A 351 -8.08 -4.80 -15.20
C ARG A 351 -8.48 -3.87 -14.07
N PRO A 352 -7.63 -2.95 -13.56
CA PRO A 352 -8.04 -1.98 -12.54
C PRO A 352 -9.16 -1.03 -13.01
N LEU A 353 -9.12 -0.56 -14.26
CA LEU A 353 -10.15 0.33 -14.81
C LEU A 353 -11.51 -0.37 -14.94
N VAL A 354 -11.52 -1.61 -15.44
CA VAL A 354 -12.74 -2.42 -15.54
C VAL A 354 -13.28 -2.78 -14.16
N THR A 355 -12.40 -3.06 -13.20
CA THR A 355 -12.80 -3.32 -11.82
C THR A 355 -13.49 -2.10 -11.19
N MET A 356 -12.96 -0.89 -11.42
CA MET A 356 -13.60 0.34 -10.96
C MET A 356 -14.99 0.53 -11.59
N ALA A 357 -15.09 0.39 -12.92
CA ALA A 357 -16.37 0.50 -13.62
C ALA A 357 -17.39 -0.55 -13.14
N ARG A 358 -16.96 -1.76 -12.80
CA ARG A 358 -17.81 -2.78 -12.19
C ARG A 358 -18.34 -2.32 -10.83
N PHE A 359 -17.49 -1.83 -9.94
CA PHE A 359 -17.92 -1.34 -8.63
C PHE A 359 -18.88 -0.15 -8.73
N GLU A 360 -18.65 0.77 -9.67
CA GLU A 360 -19.58 1.87 -9.94
C GLU A 360 -20.95 1.36 -10.39
N ARG A 361 -21.01 0.27 -11.15
CA ARG A 361 -22.26 -0.37 -11.59
C ARG A 361 -22.96 -1.13 -10.46
N ASP A 362 -22.20 -1.83 -9.64
CA ASP A 362 -22.73 -2.56 -8.48
C ASP A 362 -23.37 -1.61 -7.44
N ASN A 363 -22.97 -0.33 -7.46
CA ASN A 363 -23.52 0.73 -6.62
C ASN A 363 -24.72 1.49 -7.23
N LEU A 364 -25.24 1.08 -8.39
CA LEU A 364 -26.43 1.70 -8.98
C LEU A 364 -27.68 1.35 -8.17
N GLU A 365 -28.45 2.37 -7.80
CA GLU A 365 -29.68 2.23 -7.03
C GLU A 365 -30.92 2.64 -7.84
N GLY A 366 -32.07 2.06 -7.47
CA GLY A 366 -33.37 2.38 -8.05
C GLY A 366 -33.81 1.46 -9.18
N MET A 367 -35.03 1.68 -9.67
CA MET A 367 -35.69 0.82 -10.67
C MET A 367 -36.13 1.59 -11.92
N ASP A 368 -35.96 2.92 -11.94
CA ASP A 368 -36.34 3.75 -13.09
C ASP A 368 -35.30 3.56 -14.21
N PRO A 369 -35.70 3.05 -15.40
CA PRO A 369 -34.77 2.79 -16.49
C PRO A 369 -34.02 4.03 -17.00
N LEU A 370 -34.63 5.22 -16.94
CA LEU A 370 -34.01 6.42 -17.53
C LEU A 370 -32.84 6.94 -16.68
N PRO A 371 -32.96 7.14 -15.35
CA PRO A 371 -31.83 7.42 -14.47
C PRO A 371 -30.74 6.34 -14.55
N LEU A 372 -31.10 5.06 -14.55
CA LEU A 372 -30.13 3.96 -14.66
C LEU A 372 -29.34 4.02 -15.97
N ALA A 373 -30.00 4.34 -17.09
CA ALA A 373 -29.33 4.52 -18.37
C ALA A 373 -28.38 5.72 -18.38
N ARG A 374 -28.74 6.83 -17.72
CA ARG A 374 -27.85 7.99 -17.55
C ARG A 374 -26.62 7.65 -16.73
N SER A 375 -26.79 7.02 -15.57
CA SER A 375 -25.65 6.60 -14.75
C SER A 375 -24.75 5.59 -15.49
N THR A 376 -25.34 4.67 -16.25
CA THR A 376 -24.58 3.73 -17.09
C THR A 376 -23.74 4.45 -18.16
N ARG A 377 -24.31 5.46 -18.83
CA ARG A 377 -23.55 6.32 -19.76
C ARG A 377 -22.38 7.00 -19.07
N ASP A 378 -22.60 7.53 -17.87
CA ASP A 378 -21.59 8.28 -17.11
C ASP A 378 -20.44 7.36 -16.67
N ILE A 379 -20.73 6.11 -16.28
CA ILE A 379 -19.72 5.09 -15.98
C ILE A 379 -18.85 4.78 -17.21
N TYR A 380 -19.46 4.56 -18.39
CA TYR A 380 -18.67 4.38 -19.60
C TYR A 380 -17.86 5.64 -19.96
N GLY A 381 -18.44 6.83 -19.76
CA GLY A 381 -17.74 8.10 -19.97
C GLY A 381 -16.50 8.25 -19.10
N ALA A 382 -16.63 7.97 -17.80
CA ALA A 382 -15.52 7.96 -16.85
C ALA A 382 -14.47 6.90 -17.22
N MET A 383 -14.90 5.73 -17.71
CA MET A 383 -13.99 4.69 -18.17
C MET A 383 -13.18 5.12 -19.41
N VAL A 384 -13.80 5.79 -20.38
CA VAL A 384 -13.10 6.39 -21.54
C VAL A 384 -12.04 7.37 -21.07
N GLU A 385 -12.42 8.31 -20.20
CA GLU A 385 -11.51 9.33 -19.66
C GLU A 385 -10.29 8.70 -18.97
N ARG A 386 -10.51 7.73 -18.08
CA ARG A 386 -9.42 7.04 -17.37
C ARG A 386 -8.51 6.27 -18.32
N CYS A 387 -9.04 5.63 -19.37
CA CYS A 387 -8.22 4.95 -20.37
C CYS A 387 -7.33 5.93 -21.15
N MET A 388 -7.88 7.08 -21.55
CA MET A 388 -7.12 8.13 -22.24
C MET A 388 -6.01 8.70 -21.35
N LEU A 389 -6.35 9.01 -20.09
CA LEU A 389 -5.35 9.48 -19.12
C LEU A 389 -4.25 8.44 -18.88
N MET A 390 -4.58 7.16 -18.80
CA MET A 390 -3.56 6.10 -18.70
C MET A 390 -2.62 6.09 -19.91
N GLY A 391 -3.15 6.25 -21.13
CA GLY A 391 -2.33 6.40 -22.34
C GLY A 391 -1.35 7.57 -22.21
N ASP A 392 -1.82 8.72 -21.75
CA ASP A 392 -0.98 9.90 -21.54
C ASP A 392 0.10 9.70 -20.48
N LYS A 393 -0.23 9.06 -19.34
CA LYS A 393 0.75 8.79 -18.27
C LYS A 393 1.82 7.79 -18.72
N ILE A 394 1.45 6.80 -19.51
CA ILE A 394 2.40 5.83 -20.08
C ILE A 394 3.33 6.48 -21.10
N ASN A 395 2.81 7.38 -21.95
CA ASN A 395 3.64 8.18 -22.86
C ASN A 395 4.68 9.01 -22.07
N ARG A 396 4.25 9.72 -21.02
CA ARG A 396 5.15 10.55 -20.19
C ARG A 396 6.20 9.72 -19.46
N LEU A 397 5.79 8.62 -18.84
CA LEU A 397 6.71 7.74 -18.10
C LEU A 397 7.72 7.07 -19.05
N SER A 398 7.29 6.64 -20.23
CA SER A 398 8.18 6.10 -21.26
C SER A 398 9.21 7.13 -21.73
N ALA A 399 8.78 8.37 -22.04
CA ALA A 399 9.68 9.45 -22.40
C ALA A 399 10.72 9.77 -21.31
N LEU A 400 10.30 9.66 -20.04
CA LEU A 400 11.18 9.87 -18.89
C LEU A 400 12.26 8.77 -18.76
N LEU A 401 11.86 7.51 -18.98
CA LEU A 401 12.72 6.33 -18.86
C LEU A 401 13.62 6.13 -20.09
N ASN A 402 13.19 6.60 -21.27
CA ASN A 402 13.92 6.50 -22.52
C ASN A 402 13.96 7.85 -23.28
N PRO A 403 14.81 8.80 -22.85
CA PRO A 403 14.86 10.14 -23.46
C PRO A 403 15.24 10.14 -24.95
N ALA A 404 15.95 9.10 -25.41
CA ALA A 404 16.43 8.99 -26.78
C ALA A 404 15.31 8.75 -27.83
N GLN A 405 14.11 8.34 -27.41
CA GLN A 405 12.93 8.22 -28.29
C GLN A 405 12.10 9.52 -28.40
N SER A 406 12.39 10.53 -27.56
CA SER A 406 11.63 11.79 -27.49
C SER A 406 12.23 12.94 -28.31
N ALA A 407 13.37 12.69 -28.96
CA ALA A 407 14.07 13.59 -29.88
C ALA A 407 13.93 13.06 -31.31
#